data_AF-A0A2V7NHZ0-F1
#
_entry.id   AF-A0A2V7NHZ0-F1
#
_cell.length_a   1.000
_cell.length_b   1.000
_cell.length_c   1.000
_cell.angle_alpha   90.00
_cell.angle_beta   90.00
_cell.angle_gamma   90.00
#
_symmetry.space_group_name_H-M   'P 1'
#
loop_
_entity.id
_entity.type
_entity.pdbx_description
1 polymer ?
#
loop_
_entity_poly.entity_id
_entity_poly.type
_entity_poly.pdbx_seq_one_letter_code
_entity_poly.pdbx_strand_id
1 'polypeptide(L)'
;ADRAAPDYWLMPHRDVRRILPRLSLTLLLAWLVLYPILVAVADAARGDALGTFVSRTGEWAALWASVWVSLASVVLAAAIGVPLALLFEWLDFPGRKTLGSLVALPAVLPPFVGVIAFLFLYGESGFVARAVQAVFGLNRAPWRLQGA
;
A
#
# COMPACT_ATOMS: atom_id res chain seq x y z
N ALA A 1 44.14 -7.15 54.74
CA ALA A 1 43.93 -5.96 53.91
C ALA A 1 43.72 -6.46 52.49
N ASP A 2 42.47 -6.80 52.18
CA ASP A 2 42.07 -7.37 50.90
C ASP A 2 40.87 -6.56 50.44
N ARG A 3 41.06 -5.73 49.42
CA ARG A 3 39.98 -4.99 48.75
C ARG A 3 40.26 -5.08 47.26
N ALA A 4 39.71 -6.14 46.67
CA ALA A 4 39.53 -6.28 45.23
C ALA A 4 38.85 -5.02 44.68
N ALA A 5 39.43 -4.46 43.61
CA ALA A 5 38.88 -3.30 42.92
C ALA A 5 37.57 -3.70 42.19
N PRO A 6 36.56 -2.81 42.09
CA PRO A 6 35.25 -3.21 41.60
C PRO A 6 35.19 -3.18 40.06
N ASP A 7 34.72 -4.27 39.46
CA ASP A 7 34.62 -4.54 38.02
C ASP A 7 33.49 -3.77 37.28
N TYR A 8 33.37 -2.46 37.45
CA TYR A 8 32.39 -1.64 36.68
C TYR A 8 33.00 -0.91 35.47
N TRP A 9 34.30 -1.07 35.20
CA TRP A 9 35.01 -0.40 34.09
C TRP A 9 34.97 -1.16 32.76
N LEU A 10 34.10 -2.17 32.61
CA LEU A 10 33.80 -2.76 31.31
C LEU A 10 32.91 -1.80 30.51
N MET A 11 33.50 -0.72 30.00
CA MET A 11 32.89 0.05 28.93
C MET A 11 32.57 -0.92 27.78
N PRO A 12 31.35 -0.90 27.21
CA PRO A 12 31.05 -1.73 26.06
C PRO A 12 31.90 -1.22 24.91
N HIS A 13 32.99 -1.93 24.60
CA HIS A 13 33.72 -1.75 23.35
C HIS A 13 32.71 -1.99 22.24
N ARG A 14 32.17 -0.91 21.66
CA ARG A 14 31.33 -1.00 20.47
C ARG A 14 32.19 -1.64 19.40
N ASP A 15 31.99 -2.93 19.17
CA ASP A 15 32.69 -3.72 18.17
C ASP A 15 32.53 -3.05 16.79
N VAL A 16 33.49 -2.20 16.43
CA VAL A 16 33.52 -1.47 15.15
C VAL A 16 33.38 -2.43 13.96
N ARG A 17 33.91 -3.65 14.13
CA ARG A 17 33.83 -4.77 13.18
C ARG A 17 32.39 -5.28 12.95
N ARG A 18 31.45 -5.09 13.88
CA ARG A 18 30.02 -5.42 13.71
C ARG A 18 29.20 -4.27 13.12
N ILE A 19 29.71 -3.04 13.19
CA ILE A 19 29.04 -1.83 12.67
C ILE A 19 29.32 -1.66 11.17
N LEU A 20 30.53 -2.01 10.73
CA LEU A 20 30.96 -1.92 9.33
C LEU A 20 30.03 -2.62 8.32
N PRO A 21 29.61 -3.89 8.51
CA PRO A 21 28.71 -4.56 7.56
C PRO A 21 27.28 -3.99 7.58
N ARG A 22 26.84 -3.44 8.72
CA ARG A 22 25.52 -2.80 8.83
C ARG A 22 25.50 -1.48 8.06
N LEU A 23 26.55 -0.67 8.23
CA LEU A 23 26.70 0.58 7.51
C LEU A 23 26.80 0.36 6.00
N SER A 24 27.62 -0.60 5.56
CA SER A 24 27.75 -0.92 4.13
C SER A 24 26.42 -1.40 3.55
N LEU A 25 25.69 -2.27 4.25
CA LEU A 25 24.36 -2.71 3.84
C LEU A 25 23.37 -1.53 3.76
N THR A 26 23.34 -0.65 4.75
CA THR A 26 22.45 0.52 4.72
C THR A 26 22.78 1.49 3.59
N LEU A 27 24.08 1.70 3.31
CA LEU A 27 24.54 2.53 2.19
C LEU A 27 24.19 1.90 0.84
N LEU A 28 24.32 0.58 0.71
CA LEU A 28 23.94 -0.15 -0.48
C LEU A 28 22.43 -0.06 -0.73
N LEU A 29 21.61 -0.26 0.30
CA LEU A 29 20.14 -0.15 0.20
C LEU A 29 19.72 1.28 -0.12
N ALA A 30 20.33 2.27 0.55
CA ALA A 30 20.08 3.68 0.26
C ALA A 30 20.46 4.01 -1.18
N TRP A 31 21.65 3.60 -1.63
CA TRP A 31 22.08 3.81 -3.01
C TRP A 31 21.13 3.14 -4.02
N LEU A 32 20.70 1.91 -3.77
CA LEU A 32 19.78 1.17 -4.65
C LEU A 32 18.44 1.90 -4.82
N VAL A 33 17.93 2.55 -3.77
CA VAL A 33 16.66 3.30 -3.81
C VAL A 33 16.86 4.73 -4.35
N LEU A 34 17.88 5.45 -3.86
CA LEU A 34 18.09 6.85 -4.20
C LEU A 34 18.61 7.02 -5.64
N TYR A 35 19.48 6.13 -6.12
CA TYR A 35 20.04 6.24 -7.47
C TYR A 35 18.98 6.33 -8.57
N PRO A 36 18.01 5.42 -8.70
CA PRO A 36 16.98 5.52 -9.74
C PRO A 36 16.07 6.74 -9.56
N ILE A 37 15.78 7.15 -8.33
CA ILE A 37 15.00 8.37 -8.06
C ILE A 37 15.76 9.60 -8.55
N LEU A 38 17.05 9.71 -8.24
CA LEU A 38 17.89 10.82 -8.69
C LEU A 38 18.01 10.85 -10.21
N VAL A 39 18.16 9.68 -10.86
CA VAL A 39 18.19 9.58 -12.33
C VAL A 39 16.86 10.07 -12.92
N ALA A 40 15.72 9.61 -12.39
CA ALA A 40 14.40 10.01 -12.88
C ALA A 40 14.16 11.52 -12.71
N VAL A 41 14.54 12.10 -11.56
CA VAL A 41 14.44 13.55 -11.31
C VAL A 41 15.37 14.33 -12.23
N ALA A 42 16.61 13.88 -12.41
CA ALA A 42 17.58 14.54 -13.29
C ALA A 42 17.18 14.44 -14.76
N ASP A 43 16.49 13.39 -15.18
CA ASP A 43 15.93 13.24 -16.52
C ASP A 43 14.73 14.19 -16.71
N ALA A 44 13.81 14.22 -15.75
CA ALA A 44 12.67 15.14 -15.76
C ALA A 44 13.09 16.62 -15.76
N ALA A 45 14.19 16.97 -15.08
CA ALA A 45 14.72 18.34 -15.02
C ALA A 45 15.55 18.75 -16.25
N ARG A 46 16.16 17.78 -16.96
CA ARG A 46 16.92 18.04 -18.20
C ARG A 46 16.03 18.05 -19.44
N GLY A 47 14.95 17.27 -19.43
CA GLY A 47 13.92 17.30 -20.47
C GLY A 47 12.89 18.42 -20.26
N ASP A 48 11.93 18.52 -21.19
CA ASP A 48 10.79 19.43 -21.07
C ASP A 48 9.59 18.77 -20.34
N ALA A 49 9.85 17.74 -19.52
CA ALA A 49 8.80 16.93 -18.89
C ALA A 49 7.87 17.78 -18.00
N LEU A 50 8.43 18.76 -17.30
CA LEU A 50 7.66 19.70 -16.47
C LEU A 50 6.80 20.65 -17.32
N GLY A 51 7.35 21.16 -18.43
CA GLY A 51 6.61 22.02 -19.36
C GLY A 51 5.46 21.26 -20.04
N THR A 52 5.71 20.02 -20.45
CA THR A 52 4.67 19.14 -21.00
C THR A 52 3.60 18.80 -19.96
N PHE A 53 3.98 18.55 -18.70
CA PHE A 53 3.03 18.23 -17.64
C PHE A 53 2.09 19.41 -17.34
N VAL A 54 2.65 20.62 -17.23
CA VAL A 54 1.86 21.81 -16.93
C VAL A 54 0.93 22.18 -18.09
N SER A 55 1.37 22.00 -19.33
CA SER A 55 0.59 22.36 -20.52
C SER A 55 -0.49 21.34 -20.90
N ARG A 56 -0.37 20.08 -20.46
CA ARG A 56 -1.26 18.99 -20.85
C ARG A 56 -2.39 18.79 -19.84
N THR A 57 -3.59 19.23 -20.21
CA THR A 57 -4.82 19.09 -19.38
C THR A 57 -5.15 17.65 -18.99
N GLY A 58 -4.78 16.66 -19.81
CA GLY A 58 -4.97 15.24 -19.50
C GLY A 58 -4.18 14.76 -18.28
N GLU A 59 -3.00 15.32 -18.03
CA GLU A 59 -2.13 14.94 -16.90
C GLU A 59 -2.70 15.48 -15.59
N TRP A 60 -3.25 16.69 -15.61
CA TRP A 60 -4.01 17.26 -14.50
C TRP A 60 -5.27 16.46 -14.17
N ALA A 61 -6.02 16.01 -15.18
CA ALA A 61 -7.20 15.17 -14.96
C ALA A 61 -6.83 13.84 -14.29
N ALA A 62 -5.75 13.20 -14.73
CA ALA A 62 -5.24 11.96 -14.14
C ALA A 62 -4.72 12.17 -12.70
N LEU A 63 -4.00 13.28 -12.46
CA LEU A 63 -3.54 13.66 -11.13
C LEU A 63 -4.71 13.86 -10.17
N TRP A 64 -5.70 14.65 -10.57
CA TRP A 64 -6.88 14.91 -9.75
C TRP A 64 -7.69 13.65 -9.48
N ALA A 65 -7.89 12.80 -10.50
CA ALA A 65 -8.55 11.51 -10.32
C ALA A 65 -7.80 10.63 -9.31
N SER A 66 -6.47 10.60 -9.37
CA SER A 66 -5.63 9.81 -8.45
C SER A 66 -5.69 10.34 -7.02
N VAL A 67 -5.61 11.66 -6.83
CA VAL A 67 -5.76 12.30 -5.52
C VAL A 67 -7.15 12.02 -4.95
N TRP A 68 -8.21 12.22 -5.73
CA TRP A 68 -9.59 11.98 -5.30
C TRP A 68 -9.82 10.52 -4.92
N VAL A 69 -9.40 9.57 -5.76
CA VAL A 69 -9.55 8.13 -5.51
C VAL A 69 -8.75 7.72 -4.28
N SER A 70 -7.53 8.24 -4.09
CA SER A 70 -6.73 7.92 -2.90
C SER A 70 -7.38 8.42 -1.61
N LEU A 71 -7.90 9.65 -1.61
CA LEU A 71 -8.57 10.23 -0.43
C LEU A 71 -9.87 9.48 -0.12
N ALA A 72 -10.69 9.23 -1.14
CA ALA A 72 -11.91 8.44 -0.98
C ALA A 72 -11.60 7.02 -0.45
N SER A 73 -10.54 6.38 -0.96
CA SER A 73 -10.12 5.05 -0.51
C SER A 73 -9.68 5.06 0.95
N VAL A 74 -8.89 6.06 1.38
CA VAL A 74 -8.45 6.19 2.77
C VAL A 74 -9.65 6.42 3.70
N VAL A 75 -10.58 7.30 3.32
CA VAL A 75 -11.78 7.58 4.12
C VAL A 75 -12.66 6.35 4.25
N LEU A 76 -12.94 5.64 3.15
CA LEU A 76 -13.73 4.41 3.17
C LEU A 76 -13.03 3.28 3.95
N ALA A 77 -11.71 3.12 3.76
CA ALA A 77 -10.93 2.14 4.50
C ALA A 77 -10.91 2.46 6.00
N ALA A 78 -10.79 3.72 6.40
CA ALA A 78 -10.85 4.12 7.80
C ALA A 78 -12.27 3.93 8.37
N ALA A 79 -13.30 4.30 7.62
CA ALA A 79 -14.70 4.16 8.05
C ALA A 79 -15.10 2.70 8.32
N ILE A 80 -14.51 1.73 7.61
CA ILE A 80 -14.76 0.30 7.82
C ILE A 80 -13.72 -0.31 8.77
N GLY A 81 -12.44 -0.02 8.56
CA GLY A 81 -11.31 -0.63 9.24
C GLY A 81 -11.14 -0.17 10.68
N VAL A 82 -11.41 1.11 11.00
CA VAL A 82 -11.30 1.60 12.38
C VAL A 82 -12.36 0.95 13.28
N PRO A 83 -13.66 0.93 12.92
CA PRO A 83 -14.65 0.20 13.72
C PRO A 83 -14.32 -1.29 13.84
N LEU A 84 -13.79 -1.91 12.78
CA LEU A 84 -13.41 -3.32 12.83
C LEU A 84 -12.23 -3.56 13.77
N ALA A 85 -11.21 -2.69 13.75
CA ALA A 85 -10.09 -2.76 14.67
C ALA A 85 -10.53 -2.59 16.13
N LEU A 86 -11.43 -1.65 16.40
CA LEU A 86 -12.04 -1.49 17.73
C LEU A 86 -12.87 -2.71 18.12
N LEU A 87 -13.66 -3.29 17.21
CA LEU A 87 -14.43 -4.51 17.49
C LEU A 87 -13.51 -5.67 17.86
N PHE A 88 -12.40 -5.85 17.13
CA PHE A 88 -11.40 -6.86 17.45
C PHE A 88 -10.67 -6.57 18.76
N GLU A 89 -10.46 -5.33 19.14
CA GLU A 89 -9.77 -5.04 20.40
C GLU A 89 -10.70 -5.22 21.62
N TRP A 90 -11.99 -4.90 21.48
CA TRP A 90 -12.90 -4.78 22.63
C TRP A 90 -13.82 -5.98 22.83
N LEU A 91 -14.10 -6.80 21.81
CA LEU A 91 -15.02 -7.94 21.89
C LEU A 91 -14.37 -9.25 21.47
N ASP A 92 -14.59 -10.29 22.27
CA ASP A 92 -14.39 -11.68 21.87
C ASP A 92 -15.69 -12.25 21.30
N PHE A 93 -15.75 -12.39 19.98
CA PHE A 93 -16.92 -12.93 19.27
C PHE A 93 -16.59 -14.24 18.55
N PRO A 94 -17.55 -15.19 18.47
CA PRO A 94 -17.38 -16.42 17.71
C PRO A 94 -17.29 -16.08 16.21
N GLY A 95 -16.12 -16.25 15.61
CA GLY A 95 -15.83 -15.88 14.22
C GLY A 95 -14.65 -14.92 14.03
N ARG A 96 -14.02 -14.44 15.11
CA ARG A 96 -12.84 -13.57 15.05
C ARG A 96 -11.73 -14.12 14.14
N LYS A 97 -11.42 -15.42 14.25
CA LYS A 97 -10.35 -16.06 13.46
C LYS A 97 -10.67 -16.09 11.97
N THR A 98 -11.91 -16.43 11.59
CA THR A 98 -12.31 -16.49 10.18
C THR A 98 -12.36 -15.10 9.57
N LEU A 99 -12.94 -14.13 10.27
CA LEU A 99 -12.99 -12.74 9.83
C LEU A 99 -11.59 -12.12 9.71
N GLY A 100 -10.69 -12.41 10.66
CA GLY A 100 -9.29 -11.98 10.60
C GLY A 100 -8.56 -12.54 9.38
N SER A 101 -8.75 -13.82 9.05
CA SER A 101 -8.19 -14.42 7.82
C SER A 101 -8.74 -13.77 6.55
N LEU A 102 -10.04 -13.45 6.51
CA LEU A 102 -10.65 -12.78 5.35
C LEU A 102 -10.10 -11.37 5.15
N VAL A 103 -9.87 -10.61 6.23
CA VAL A 103 -9.29 -9.26 6.16
C VAL A 103 -7.82 -9.31 5.74
N ALA A 104 -7.07 -10.32 6.16
CA ALA A 104 -5.67 -10.50 5.76
C ALA A 104 -5.51 -11.05 4.33
N LEU A 105 -6.55 -11.71 3.80
CA LEU A 105 -6.51 -12.36 2.50
C LEU A 105 -5.99 -11.45 1.37
N PRO A 106 -6.49 -10.21 1.17
CA PRO A 106 -6.03 -9.36 0.08
C PRO A 106 -4.55 -8.98 0.17
N ALA A 107 -3.96 -8.96 1.38
CA ALA A 107 -2.55 -8.63 1.58
C ALA A 107 -1.62 -9.79 1.20
N VAL A 108 -2.09 -11.03 1.29
CA VAL A 108 -1.32 -12.24 0.95
C VAL A 108 -1.52 -12.63 -0.52
N LEU A 109 -2.67 -12.27 -1.10
CA LEU A 109 -2.95 -12.53 -2.51
C LEU A 109 -2.05 -11.67 -3.42
N PRO A 110 -1.55 -12.23 -4.54
CA PRO A 110 -0.87 -11.44 -5.57
C PRO A 110 -1.78 -10.31 -6.07
N PRO A 111 -1.24 -9.13 -6.43
CA PRO A 111 -2.04 -7.99 -6.89
C PRO A 111 -2.97 -8.33 -8.07
N PHE A 112 -2.51 -9.21 -8.96
CA PHE A 112 -3.29 -9.66 -10.11
C PHE A 112 -4.60 -10.37 -9.73
N VAL A 113 -4.60 -11.15 -8.65
CA VAL A 113 -5.80 -11.85 -8.18
C VAL A 113 -6.86 -10.85 -7.73
N GLY A 114 -6.45 -9.74 -7.10
CA GLY A 114 -7.35 -8.66 -6.72
C GLY A 114 -8.07 -8.06 -7.94
N VAL A 115 -7.32 -7.77 -9.02
CA VAL A 115 -7.89 -7.22 -10.26
C VAL A 115 -8.93 -8.17 -10.87
N ILE A 116 -8.61 -9.45 -10.99
CA ILE A 116 -9.55 -10.45 -11.55
C ILE A 116 -10.78 -10.63 -10.64
N ALA A 117 -10.61 -10.61 -9.31
CA ALA A 117 -11.73 -10.66 -8.38
C ALA A 117 -12.69 -9.48 -8.55
N PHE A 118 -12.16 -8.26 -8.72
CA PHE A 118 -12.99 -7.08 -9.01
C PHE A 118 -13.67 -7.16 -10.38
N LEU A 119 -12.99 -7.68 -11.42
CA LEU A 119 -13.60 -7.93 -12.73
C LEU A 119 -14.74 -8.96 -12.65
N PHE A 120 -14.61 -10.02 -11.86
CA PHE A 120 -15.71 -10.98 -11.67
C PHE A 120 -16.83 -10.46 -10.77
N LEU A 121 -16.54 -9.54 -9.85
CA LEU A 121 -17.53 -8.95 -8.98
C LEU A 121 -18.33 -7.84 -9.69
N TYR A 122 -17.63 -6.92 -10.37
CA TYR A 122 -18.17 -5.70 -10.96
C TYR A 122 -18.15 -5.66 -12.49
N GLY A 123 -17.58 -6.65 -13.18
CA GLY A 123 -17.60 -6.69 -14.64
C GLY A 123 -19.01 -6.78 -15.23
N GLU A 124 -19.11 -6.72 -16.56
CA GLU A 124 -20.39 -6.73 -17.29
C GLU A 124 -21.24 -7.97 -16.97
N SER A 125 -20.59 -9.13 -16.83
CA SER A 125 -21.18 -10.40 -16.39
C SER A 125 -20.87 -10.70 -14.92
N GLY A 126 -20.56 -9.69 -14.11
CA GLY A 126 -20.23 -9.85 -12.70
C GLY A 126 -21.45 -10.05 -11.80
N PHE A 127 -21.22 -10.50 -10.57
CA PHE A 127 -22.29 -10.73 -9.59
C PHE A 127 -23.08 -9.44 -9.28
N VAL A 128 -22.37 -8.32 -9.07
CA VAL A 128 -23.00 -7.03 -8.71
C VAL A 128 -23.80 -6.47 -9.88
N ALA A 129 -23.25 -6.50 -11.10
CA ALA A 129 -23.94 -6.01 -12.28
C ALA A 129 -25.27 -6.76 -12.51
N ARG A 130 -25.27 -8.10 -12.36
CA ARG A 130 -26.49 -8.90 -12.45
C ARG A 130 -27.47 -8.64 -11.30
N ALA A 131 -26.99 -8.47 -10.08
CA ALA A 131 -27.84 -8.15 -8.94
C ALA A 131 -28.57 -6.82 -9.16
N VAL A 132 -27.87 -5.80 -9.64
CA VAL A 132 -28.46 -4.50 -9.99
C VAL A 132 -29.44 -4.64 -11.16
N GLN A 133 -29.11 -5.40 -12.20
CA GLN A 133 -30.06 -5.67 -13.29
C GLN A 133 -31.36 -6.30 -12.79
N ALA A 134 -31.26 -7.30 -11.90
CA ALA A 134 -32.42 -8.00 -11.36
C ALA A 134 -33.28 -7.08 -10.48
N VAL A 135 -32.66 -6.25 -9.63
CA VAL A 135 -33.37 -5.33 -8.73
C VAL A 135 -34.06 -4.20 -9.50
N PHE A 136 -33.42 -3.67 -10.55
CA PHE A 136 -33.94 -2.54 -11.33
C PHE A 136 -34.61 -2.93 -12.65
N GLY A 137 -34.73 -4.22 -12.96
CA GLY A 137 -35.36 -4.72 -14.19
C GLY A 137 -34.63 -4.30 -15.48
N LEU A 138 -33.29 -4.14 -15.43
CA LEU A 138 -32.52 -3.64 -16.57
C LEU A 138 -32.23 -4.76 -17.58
N ASN A 139 -32.53 -4.50 -18.87
CA ASN A 139 -32.27 -5.43 -19.97
C ASN A 139 -30.78 -5.51 -20.40
N ARG A 140 -29.93 -4.62 -19.89
CA ARG A 140 -28.50 -4.54 -20.20
C ARG A 140 -27.70 -4.22 -18.94
N ALA A 141 -26.41 -4.52 -18.96
CA ALA A 141 -25.53 -4.21 -17.84
C ALA A 141 -25.49 -2.70 -17.59
N PRO A 142 -25.62 -2.27 -16.32
CA PRO A 142 -25.63 -0.85 -15.96
C PRO A 142 -24.29 -0.16 -16.27
N TRP A 143 -23.19 -0.92 -16.33
CA TRP A 143 -21.86 -0.41 -16.66
C TRP A 143 -21.04 -1.48 -17.39
N ARG A 144 -19.95 -1.04 -18.04
CA ARG A 144 -19.01 -1.90 -18.76
C ARG A 144 -17.60 -1.61 -18.25
N LEU A 145 -17.17 -2.41 -17.28
CA LEU A 145 -15.78 -2.41 -16.83
C LEU A 145 -15.00 -3.40 -17.70
N GLN A 146 -14.19 -2.87 -18.60
CA GLN A 146 -13.23 -3.65 -19.38
C GLN A 146 -11.87 -3.46 -18.70
N GLY A 147 -11.17 -4.57 -18.44
CA GLY A 147 -9.74 -4.49 -18.13
C GLY A 147 -9.04 -3.88 -19.34
N ALA A 148 -8.18 -2.89 -19.11
CA ALA A 148 -7.36 -2.29 -20.17
C ALA A 148 -6.47 -3.32 -20.85
#